data_AF-I8RNP1-F1
#
_entry.id   AF-I8RNP1-F1
#
_cell.length_a   1.000
_cell.length_b   1.000
_cell.length_c   1.000
_cell.angle_alpha   90.00
_cell.angle_beta   90.00
_cell.angle_gamma   90.00
#
_symmetry.space_group_name_H-M   'P 1'
#
loop_
_entity.id
_entity.type
_entity.pdbx_description
1 polymer ?
#
loop_
_entity_poly.entity_id
_entity_poly.type
_entity_poly.pdbx_seq_one_letter_code
_entity_poly.pdbx_strand_id
1 'polypeptide(L)'
;MYKETRYINNDGVPINRSIEHFTEAMTEEGYRFPSHKLGARLFDEISFPVGMSDNDIGKMTRLSKLMVGKTNILGYRKRREIVSYNAAELCDIIGLSPKRGMAFIRNMIKFRVIKKINDFYYVNPAYFMSTGQRLSLELFIHFQDELKSILPEWVITDFVMQAQVKKYKK
;
A
#
# COMPACT_ATOMS: atom_id res chain seq x y z
N MET A 1 -2.51 -4.83 22.05
CA MET A 1 -3.42 -5.86 22.62
C MET A 1 -2.70 -7.20 22.68
N TYR A 2 -2.99 -8.10 23.62
CA TYR A 2 -2.40 -9.45 23.62
C TYR A 2 -3.44 -10.51 23.98
N LYS A 3 -3.32 -11.71 23.40
CA LYS A 3 -4.05 -12.90 23.81
C LYS A 3 -3.09 -13.80 24.55
N GLU A 4 -3.46 -14.18 25.76
CA GLU A 4 -2.75 -15.20 26.50
C GLU A 4 -3.53 -16.52 26.38
N THR A 5 -2.86 -17.57 25.88
CA THR A 5 -3.39 -18.93 25.89
C THR A 5 -2.60 -19.74 26.92
N ARG A 6 -3.29 -20.24 27.96
CA ARG A 6 -2.71 -21.11 28.98
C ARG A 6 -3.22 -22.53 28.79
N TYR A 7 -2.30 -23.48 28.72
CA TYR A 7 -2.63 -24.91 28.77
C TYR A 7 -2.41 -25.40 30.19
N ILE A 8 -3.46 -25.95 30.79
CA ILE A 8 -3.47 -26.41 32.17
C ILE A 8 -3.72 -27.93 32.15
N ASN A 9 -2.97 -28.70 32.93
CA ASN A 9 -3.22 -30.13 33.06
C ASN A 9 -4.44 -30.40 33.96
N ASN A 10 -4.82 -31.67 34.10
CA ASN A 10 -5.95 -32.09 34.92
C ASN A 10 -5.79 -31.75 36.42
N ASP A 11 -4.56 -31.51 36.88
CA ASP A 11 -4.23 -31.15 38.26
C ASP A 11 -4.21 -29.63 38.51
N GLY A 12 -4.60 -28.82 37.52
CA GLY A 12 -4.62 -27.37 37.64
C GLY A 12 -3.24 -26.70 37.47
N VAL A 13 -2.20 -27.45 37.11
CA VAL A 13 -0.84 -26.95 36.92
C VAL A 13 -0.68 -26.44 35.47
N PRO A 14 -0.23 -25.18 35.28
CA PRO A 14 0.02 -24.64 33.94
C PRO A 14 1.24 -25.33 33.31
N ILE A 15 1.03 -25.94 32.14
CA ILE A 15 2.03 -26.74 31.41
C ILE A 15 2.70 -25.90 30.31
N ASN A 16 1.95 -24.96 29.72
CA ASN A 16 2.46 -24.13 28.63
C ASN A 16 1.75 -22.77 28.60
N ARG A 17 2.50 -21.73 28.23
CA ARG A 17 2.03 -20.35 28.10
C ARG A 17 2.41 -19.84 26.71
N SER A 18 1.40 -19.45 25.94
CA SER A 18 1.59 -18.71 24.68
C SER A 18 1.02 -17.31 24.82
N ILE A 19 1.84 -16.30 24.51
CA ILE A 19 1.44 -14.89 24.47
C ILE A 19 1.53 -14.44 23.01
N GLU A 20 0.38 -14.12 22.43
CA GLU A 20 0.32 -13.53 21.08
C GLU A 20 0.04 -12.03 21.21
N HIS A 21 0.92 -11.20 20.65
CA HIS A 21 0.72 -9.76 20.57
C HIS A 21 -0.05 -9.41 19.30
N PHE A 22 -1.18 -8.73 19.46
CA PHE A 22 -1.99 -8.22 18.36
C PHE A 22 -1.76 -6.71 18.23
N THR A 23 -1.37 -6.31 17.02
CA THR A 23 -1.38 -4.90 16.64
C THR A 23 -2.79 -4.53 16.19
N GLU A 24 -3.26 -3.35 16.58
CA GLU A 24 -4.57 -2.86 16.15
C GLU A 24 -4.66 -2.73 14.63
N ALA A 25 -5.81 -3.15 14.07
CA ALA A 25 -6.05 -3.17 12.64
C ALA A 25 -6.26 -1.76 12.06
N MET A 26 -6.89 -0.85 12.81
CA MET A 26 -7.05 0.56 12.45
C MET A 26 -6.45 1.43 13.54
N THR A 27 -5.70 2.47 13.13
CA THR A 27 -5.08 3.48 14.01
C THR A 27 -5.12 4.83 13.31
N GLU A 28 -4.71 5.91 13.97
CA GLU A 28 -4.55 7.23 13.31
C GLU A 28 -3.59 7.21 12.10
N GLU A 29 -2.58 6.34 12.11
CA GLU A 29 -1.67 6.14 10.97
C GLU A 29 -2.33 5.40 9.78
N GLY A 30 -3.53 4.85 9.97
CA GLY A 30 -4.31 4.15 8.95
C GLY A 30 -4.57 2.67 9.24
N TYR A 31 -5.04 1.97 8.20
CA TYR A 31 -5.42 0.56 8.26
C TYR A 31 -4.23 -0.35 7.99
N ARG A 32 -3.94 -1.28 8.89
CA ARG A 32 -2.96 -2.34 8.67
C ARG A 32 -3.64 -3.51 8.01
N PHE A 33 -3.15 -3.85 6.84
CA PHE A 33 -3.57 -5.06 6.17
C PHE A 33 -3.11 -6.31 6.93
N PRO A 34 -3.96 -7.34 7.03
CA PRO A 34 -3.58 -8.62 7.59
C PRO A 34 -2.41 -9.21 6.78
N SER A 35 -1.31 -9.55 7.45
CA SER A 35 -0.29 -10.40 6.84
C SER A 35 -0.87 -11.80 6.66
N HIS A 36 -1.06 -12.27 5.43
CA HIS A 36 -1.47 -13.66 5.20
C HIS A 36 -0.45 -14.62 5.82
N LYS A 37 -0.94 -15.69 6.46
CA LYS A 37 -0.11 -16.71 7.14
C LYS A 37 0.92 -17.38 6.22
N LEU A 38 0.74 -17.30 4.90
CA LEU A 38 1.63 -17.86 3.89
C LEU A 38 2.81 -16.96 3.50
N GLY A 39 2.90 -15.72 4.01
CA GLY A 39 3.96 -14.78 3.63
C GLY A 39 3.91 -14.31 2.16
N ALA A 40 2.95 -14.80 1.36
CA ALA A 40 2.64 -14.31 0.03
C ALA A 40 2.04 -12.90 0.13
N ARG A 41 2.34 -12.07 -0.89
CA ARG A 41 2.05 -10.64 -0.92
C ARG A 41 0.58 -10.33 -0.65
N LEU A 42 0.36 -9.12 -0.15
CA LEU A 42 -0.95 -8.53 0.03
C LEU A 42 -1.77 -8.63 -1.27
N PHE A 43 -2.98 -9.16 -1.14
CA PHE A 43 -3.97 -9.36 -2.20
C PHE A 43 -3.56 -10.35 -3.30
N ASP A 44 -3.41 -11.62 -2.92
CA ASP A 44 -3.29 -12.76 -3.84
C ASP A 44 -4.43 -12.85 -4.88
N GLU A 45 -5.62 -12.39 -4.52
CA GLU A 45 -6.79 -12.37 -5.41
C GLU A 45 -6.78 -11.21 -6.44
N ILE A 46 -5.93 -10.19 -6.27
CA ILE A 46 -5.87 -9.05 -7.20
C ILE A 46 -4.88 -9.36 -8.31
N SER A 47 -5.44 -9.63 -9.49
CA SER A 47 -4.65 -9.70 -10.72
C SER A 47 -4.27 -8.30 -11.20
N PHE A 48 -3.11 -8.19 -11.84
CA PHE A 48 -2.76 -6.95 -12.57
C PHE A 48 -3.79 -6.66 -13.68
N PRO A 49 -4.01 -5.37 -14.02
CA PRO A 49 -4.96 -4.97 -15.05
C PRO A 49 -4.76 -5.71 -16.37
N VAL A 50 -5.87 -6.19 -16.96
CA VAL A 50 -5.90 -6.83 -18.27
C VAL A 50 -5.36 -5.83 -19.31
N GLY A 51 -4.21 -6.17 -19.91
CA GLY A 51 -3.51 -5.30 -20.86
C GLY A 51 -2.13 -4.82 -20.39
N MET A 52 -1.75 -5.07 -19.13
CA MET A 52 -0.36 -4.97 -18.72
C MET A 52 0.42 -6.20 -19.22
N SER A 53 1.55 -5.95 -19.88
CA SER A 53 2.48 -7.02 -20.22
C SER A 53 3.36 -7.38 -19.03
N ASP A 54 3.95 -8.58 -19.02
CA ASP A 54 4.97 -8.97 -18.04
C ASP A 54 6.14 -7.97 -18.01
N ASN A 55 6.45 -7.40 -19.17
CA ASN A 55 7.47 -6.37 -19.30
C ASN A 55 7.07 -5.07 -18.60
N ASP A 56 5.78 -4.73 -18.55
CA ASP A 56 5.27 -3.58 -17.79
C ASP A 56 5.29 -3.86 -16.28
N ILE A 57 4.85 -5.06 -15.89
CA ILE A 57 4.85 -5.52 -14.49
C ILE A 57 6.28 -5.54 -13.95
N GLY A 58 7.24 -6.03 -14.74
CA GLY A 58 8.67 -6.05 -14.38
C GLY A 58 9.24 -4.64 -14.16
N LYS A 59 8.88 -3.67 -15.01
CA LYS A 59 9.30 -2.27 -14.83
C LYS A 59 8.64 -1.63 -13.63
N MET A 60 7.34 -1.86 -13.42
CA MET A 60 6.64 -1.38 -12.22
C MET A 60 7.22 -1.97 -10.94
N THR A 61 7.62 -3.23 -10.96
CA THR A 61 8.30 -3.89 -9.84
C THR A 61 9.66 -3.25 -9.54
N ARG A 62 10.37 -2.73 -10.56
CA ARG A 62 11.60 -1.94 -10.34
C ARG A 62 11.28 -0.59 -9.74
N LEU A 63 10.26 0.11 -10.26
CA LEU A 63 9.86 1.42 -9.75
C LEU A 63 9.32 1.34 -8.32
N SER A 64 8.56 0.30 -7.95
CA SER A 64 8.00 0.18 -6.60
C SER A 64 9.06 0.07 -5.51
N LYS A 65 10.28 -0.37 -5.84
CA LYS A 65 11.42 -0.34 -4.90
C LYS A 65 11.90 1.07 -4.56
N LEU A 66 11.48 2.07 -5.32
CA LEU A 66 11.79 3.49 -5.12
C LEU A 66 10.70 4.21 -4.29
N MET A 67 9.72 3.48 -3.76
CA MET A 67 8.72 4.08 -2.88
C MET A 67 9.37 4.54 -1.56
N VAL A 68 9.06 5.77 -1.15
CA VAL A 68 9.76 6.40 -0.02
C VAL A 68 9.19 5.98 1.34
N GLY A 69 9.86 5.05 2.01
CA GLY A 69 9.51 4.65 3.38
C GLY A 69 8.12 4.00 3.43
N LYS A 70 7.19 4.62 4.19
CA LYS A 70 5.78 4.19 4.29
C LYS A 70 4.85 5.01 3.37
N THR A 71 5.40 5.74 2.40
CA THR A 71 4.60 6.44 1.39
C THR A 71 4.62 5.63 0.10
N ASN A 72 3.50 5.59 -0.62
CA ASN A 72 3.45 5.00 -1.96
C ASN A 72 3.99 5.96 -3.02
N ILE A 73 4.82 6.94 -2.64
CA ILE A 73 5.34 7.96 -3.55
C ILE A 73 6.63 7.43 -4.19
N LEU A 74 6.70 7.48 -5.52
CA LEU A 74 7.95 7.27 -6.26
C LEU A 74 8.84 8.50 -6.09
N GLY A 75 9.93 8.35 -5.34
CA GLY A 75 10.80 9.48 -5.04
C GLY A 75 12.00 9.08 -4.21
N TYR A 76 12.60 10.08 -3.58
CA TYR A 76 13.70 9.91 -2.66
C TYR A 76 13.63 10.93 -1.53
N ARG A 77 14.34 10.66 -0.42
CA ARG A 77 14.48 11.63 0.66
C ARG A 77 15.67 12.54 0.40
N LYS A 78 15.44 13.84 0.47
CA LYS A 78 16.50 14.86 0.52
C LYS A 78 16.36 15.65 1.81
N ARG A 79 17.27 15.42 2.76
CA ARG A 79 17.18 15.95 4.14
C ARG A 79 15.87 15.50 4.82
N ARG A 80 14.93 16.42 5.05
CA ARG A 80 13.63 16.18 5.71
C ARG A 80 12.45 16.19 4.75
N GLU A 81 12.69 16.33 3.45
CA GLU A 81 11.66 16.43 2.42
C GLU A 81 11.67 15.20 1.52
N ILE A 82 10.47 14.84 1.05
CA ILE A 82 10.29 13.84 0.00
C ILE A 82 10.31 14.57 -1.33
N VAL A 83 11.27 14.21 -2.18
CA VAL A 83 11.36 14.72 -3.55
C VAL A 83 10.82 13.65 -4.48
N SER A 84 9.85 14.03 -5.31
CA SER A 84 9.26 13.14 -6.32
C SER A 84 10.20 12.97 -7.51
N TYR A 85 10.25 11.78 -8.09
CA TYR A 85 10.83 11.62 -9.41
C TYR A 85 9.89 12.21 -10.46
N ASN A 86 10.45 12.95 -11.42
CA ASN A 86 9.72 13.36 -12.61
C ASN A 86 9.61 12.20 -13.62
N ALA A 87 8.79 12.38 -14.65
CA ALA A 87 8.56 11.32 -15.62
C ALA A 87 9.84 10.89 -16.37
N ALA A 88 10.71 11.83 -16.73
CA ALA A 88 11.96 11.51 -17.44
C ALA A 88 12.89 10.66 -16.56
N GLU A 89 13.05 11.03 -15.28
CA GLU A 89 13.84 10.24 -14.33
C GLU A 89 13.29 8.81 -14.18
N LEU A 90 11.96 8.66 -14.06
CA LEU A 90 11.33 7.35 -14.00
C LEU A 90 11.59 6.52 -15.28
N CYS A 91 11.58 7.17 -16.45
CA CYS A 91 11.85 6.53 -17.74
C CYS A 91 13.30 6.03 -17.84
N ASP A 92 14.24 6.85 -17.39
CA ASP A 92 15.66 6.54 -17.38
C ASP A 92 15.95 5.35 -16.44
N ILE A 93 15.33 5.35 -15.25
CA ILE A 93 15.50 4.26 -14.27
C ILE A 93 15.01 2.91 -14.81
N ILE A 94 13.93 2.89 -15.61
CA ILE A 94 13.43 1.66 -16.24
C ILE A 94 14.08 1.36 -17.59
N GLY A 95 15.07 2.15 -18.02
CA GLY A 95 15.85 1.94 -19.23
C GLY A 95 15.04 2.11 -20.52
N LEU A 96 14.06 3.02 -20.54
CA LEU A 96 13.25 3.30 -21.72
C LEU A 96 13.64 4.62 -22.36
N SER A 97 13.64 4.66 -23.70
CA SER A 97 13.76 5.94 -24.41
C SER A 97 12.61 6.89 -24.05
N PRO A 98 12.79 8.22 -24.11
CA PRO A 98 11.80 9.19 -23.62
C PRO A 98 10.39 8.95 -24.19
N LYS A 99 10.27 8.68 -25.50
CA LYS A 99 8.97 8.39 -26.14
C LYS A 99 8.31 7.14 -25.57
N ARG A 100 9.06 6.05 -25.39
CA ARG A 100 8.54 4.77 -24.87
C ARG A 100 8.22 4.86 -23.39
N GLY A 101 9.08 5.53 -22.63
CA GLY A 101 8.89 5.74 -21.20
C GLY A 101 7.66 6.60 -20.90
N MET A 102 7.44 7.70 -21.64
CA MET A 102 6.24 8.51 -21.49
C MET A 102 4.96 7.73 -21.84
N ALA A 103 5.02 6.85 -22.84
CA ALA A 103 3.91 5.94 -23.15
C ALA A 103 3.67 4.93 -22.02
N PHE A 104 4.73 4.37 -21.45
CA PHE A 104 4.65 3.49 -20.29
C PHE A 104 3.99 4.19 -19.09
N ILE A 105 4.45 5.38 -18.69
CA ILE A 105 3.86 6.14 -17.58
C ILE A 105 2.38 6.45 -17.83
N ARG A 106 2.05 6.88 -19.06
CA ARG A 106 0.64 7.13 -19.46
C ARG A 106 -0.21 5.87 -19.33
N ASN A 107 0.32 4.72 -19.74
CA ASN A 107 -0.38 3.45 -19.60
C ASN A 107 -0.56 3.05 -18.13
N MET A 108 0.45 3.23 -17.28
CA MET A 108 0.34 2.92 -15.85
C MET A 108 -0.69 3.82 -15.15
N ILE A 109 -0.82 5.08 -15.58
CA ILE A 109 -1.89 5.98 -15.14
C ILE A 109 -3.25 5.52 -15.66
N LYS A 110 -3.34 5.16 -16.94
CA LYS A 110 -4.57 4.64 -17.56
C LYS A 110 -5.08 3.38 -16.86
N PHE A 111 -4.18 2.45 -16.54
CA PHE A 111 -4.46 1.21 -15.81
C PHE A 111 -4.65 1.44 -14.30
N ARG A 112 -4.54 2.68 -13.82
CA ARG A 112 -4.71 3.06 -12.40
C ARG A 112 -3.74 2.34 -11.46
N VAL A 113 -2.58 1.97 -11.97
CA VAL A 113 -1.46 1.40 -11.19
C VAL A 113 -0.60 2.52 -10.61
N ILE A 114 -0.52 3.65 -11.31
CA ILE A 114 0.06 4.90 -10.82
C ILE A 114 -1.02 5.97 -10.86
N LYS A 115 -0.99 6.91 -9.91
CA LYS A 115 -1.77 8.13 -9.94
C LYS A 115 -0.83 9.33 -9.80
N LYS A 116 -0.95 10.30 -10.72
CA LYS A 116 -0.22 11.57 -10.62
C LYS A 116 -1.09 12.58 -9.88
N ILE A 117 -0.57 13.14 -8.79
CA ILE A 117 -1.24 14.18 -8.00
C ILE A 117 -0.22 15.28 -7.75
N ASN A 118 -0.48 16.46 -8.30
CA ASN A 118 0.51 17.53 -8.40
C ASN A 118 1.79 16.99 -9.05
N ASP A 119 2.94 17.15 -8.39
CA ASP A 119 4.25 16.68 -8.86
C ASP A 119 4.58 15.25 -8.40
N PHE A 120 3.70 14.61 -7.63
CA PHE A 120 3.94 13.30 -7.05
C PHE A 120 3.31 12.18 -7.87
N TYR A 121 4.07 11.10 -8.07
CA TYR A 121 3.56 9.84 -8.60
C TYR A 121 3.34 8.86 -7.44
N TYR A 122 2.08 8.53 -7.19
CA TYR A 122 1.67 7.55 -6.20
C TYR A 122 1.47 6.19 -6.88
N VAL A 123 1.98 5.13 -6.30
CA VAL A 123 1.72 3.75 -6.71
C VAL A 123 0.48 3.24 -5.99
N ASN A 124 -0.41 2.56 -6.70
CA ASN A 124 -1.62 2.02 -6.12
C ASN A 124 -1.29 0.87 -5.12
N PRO A 125 -1.70 0.98 -3.85
CA PRO A 125 -1.40 -0.02 -2.83
C PRO A 125 -2.09 -1.37 -3.08
N ALA A 126 -3.11 -1.44 -3.94
CA ALA A 126 -3.72 -2.71 -4.35
C ALA A 126 -2.73 -3.66 -5.06
N TYR A 127 -1.73 -3.10 -5.77
CA TYR A 127 -0.75 -3.90 -6.53
C TYR A 127 0.63 -3.91 -5.88
N PHE A 128 1.03 -2.77 -5.30
CA PHE A 128 2.34 -2.62 -4.66
C PHE A 128 2.17 -1.90 -3.33
N MET A 129 2.40 -2.63 -2.25
CA MET A 129 2.49 -2.05 -0.93
C MET A 129 3.71 -2.62 -0.21
N SER A 130 4.41 -1.76 0.53
CA SER A 130 5.55 -2.20 1.34
C SER A 130 5.07 -3.05 2.51
N THR A 131 5.83 -4.10 2.83
CA THR A 131 5.51 -4.98 3.97
C THR A 131 5.42 -4.17 5.27
N GLY A 132 4.35 -4.38 6.04
CA GLY A 132 4.13 -3.68 7.31
C GLY A 132 3.65 -2.23 7.17
N GLN A 133 3.40 -1.75 5.95
CA GLN A 133 2.80 -0.45 5.70
C GLN A 133 1.30 -0.47 6.05
N ARG A 134 0.82 0.68 6.55
CA ARG A 134 -0.61 0.93 6.79
C ARG A 134 -1.14 1.76 5.62
N LEU A 135 -2.35 1.43 5.15
CA LEU A 135 -3.09 2.27 4.23
C LEU A 135 -3.50 3.53 4.98
N SER A 136 -2.89 4.66 4.66
CA SER A 136 -3.28 5.94 5.24
C SER A 136 -4.60 6.44 4.62
N LEU A 137 -5.29 7.34 5.33
CA LEU A 137 -6.49 8.01 4.81
C LEU A 137 -6.22 8.71 3.46
N GLU A 138 -5.05 9.32 3.31
CA GLU A 138 -4.66 10.00 2.07
C GLU A 138 -4.58 9.03 0.89
N LEU A 139 -3.92 7.89 1.07
CA LEU A 139 -3.85 6.86 0.03
C LEU A 139 -5.22 6.24 -0.26
N PHE A 140 -6.05 6.05 0.76
CA PHE A 140 -7.44 5.62 0.56
C PHE A 140 -8.22 6.62 -0.31
N ILE A 141 -8.11 7.92 -0.05
CA ILE A 141 -8.77 8.96 -0.86
C ILE A 141 -8.23 8.95 -2.30
N HIS A 142 -6.94 8.72 -2.48
CA HIS A 142 -6.33 8.70 -3.81
C HIS A 142 -6.77 7.50 -4.65
N PHE A 143 -6.99 6.34 -4.05
CA PHE A 143 -7.33 5.10 -4.76
C PHE A 143 -8.68 4.52 -4.32
N GLN A 144 -9.63 5.39 -3.96
CA GLN A 144 -10.87 4.97 -3.31
C GLN A 144 -11.66 3.96 -4.14
N ASP A 145 -11.75 4.19 -5.45
CA ASP A 145 -12.51 3.34 -6.36
C ASP A 145 -11.90 1.94 -6.47
N GLU A 146 -10.56 1.87 -6.49
CA GLU A 146 -9.83 0.60 -6.58
C GLU A 146 -9.80 -0.16 -5.25
N LEU A 147 -9.79 0.57 -4.13
CA LEU A 147 -9.66 -0.02 -2.80
C LEU A 147 -11.00 -0.45 -2.20
N LYS A 148 -12.11 0.13 -2.62
CA LYS A 148 -13.45 -0.25 -2.11
C LYS A 148 -13.81 -1.72 -2.39
N SER A 149 -13.30 -2.30 -3.47
CA SER A 149 -13.58 -3.70 -3.81
C SER A 149 -12.74 -4.70 -3.01
N ILE A 150 -11.70 -4.24 -2.31
CA ILE A 150 -10.69 -5.11 -1.68
C ILE A 150 -10.64 -4.90 -0.15
N LEU A 151 -11.15 -3.77 0.32
CA LEU A 151 -11.19 -3.44 1.74
C LEU A 151 -12.47 -3.96 2.38
N PRO A 152 -12.40 -4.44 3.64
CA PRO A 152 -13.60 -4.72 4.42
C PRO A 152 -14.49 -3.47 4.55
N GLU A 153 -15.80 -3.65 4.53
CA GLU A 153 -16.77 -2.55 4.60
C GLU A 153 -16.57 -1.65 5.82
N TRP A 154 -16.25 -2.23 6.98
CA TRP A 154 -15.98 -1.46 8.20
C TRP A 154 -14.76 -0.54 8.06
N VAL A 155 -13.74 -0.94 7.30
CA VAL A 155 -12.54 -0.11 7.03
C VAL A 155 -12.89 1.07 6.14
N ILE A 156 -13.72 0.84 5.12
CA ILE A 156 -14.19 1.87 4.20
C ILE A 156 -15.00 2.91 4.96
N THR A 157 -15.94 2.46 5.80
CA THR A 157 -16.77 3.33 6.63
C THR A 157 -15.92 4.19 7.56
N ASP A 158 -14.93 3.60 8.23
CA ASP A 158 -14.03 4.33 9.12
C ASP A 158 -13.25 5.43 8.37
N PHE A 159 -12.66 5.13 7.22
CA PHE A 159 -12.00 6.17 6.41
C PHE A 159 -12.95 7.27 5.93
N VAL A 160 -14.18 6.93 5.55
CA VAL A 160 -15.19 7.92 5.14
C VAL A 160 -15.53 8.84 6.32
N MET A 161 -15.69 8.31 7.52
CA MET A 161 -15.91 9.10 8.74
C MET A 161 -14.72 10.02 9.03
N GLN A 162 -13.49 9.50 8.97
CA GLN A 162 -12.28 10.32 9.14
C GLN A 162 -12.20 11.45 8.11
N ALA A 163 -12.54 11.17 6.84
CA ALA A 163 -12.56 12.18 5.78
C ALA A 163 -13.59 13.28 6.04
N GLN A 164 -14.78 12.94 6.55
CA GLN A 164 -15.80 13.91 6.93
C GLN A 164 -15.31 14.81 8.08
N VAL A 165 -14.79 14.22 9.15
CA VAL A 165 -14.24 14.99 10.30
C VAL A 165 -13.15 15.95 9.85
N LYS A 166 -12.26 15.53 8.94
CA LYS A 166 -11.20 16.38 8.40
C LYS A 166 -11.73 17.56 7.56
N LYS A 167 -12.87 17.40 6.89
CA LYS A 167 -13.52 18.50 6.14
C LYS A 167 -14.13 19.54 7.09
N TYR A 168 -14.73 19.14 8.21
CA TYR A 168 -15.34 20.06 9.17
C TYR A 168 -14.34 20.80 10.07
N LYS A 169 -13.08 20.37 10.10
CA LYS A 169 -11.98 21.03 10.84
C LYS A 169 -11.18 22.03 9.99
N LYS A 170 -11.49 22.17 8.70
CA LYS A 170 -10.92 23.17 7.79
C LYS A 170 -11.88 24.33 7.62
#